data_AF-A0A9D6YXW8-F1
#
_entry.id   AF-A0A9D6YXW8-F1
#
_cell.length_a   1.000
_cell.length_b   1.000
_cell.length_c   1.000
_cell.angle_alpha   90.00
_cell.angle_beta   90.00
_cell.angle_gamma   90.00
#
_symmetry.space_group_name_H-M   'P 1'
#
loop_
_entity.id
_entity.type
_entity.pdbx_description
1 polymer ?
#
loop_
_entity_poly.entity_id
_entity_poly.type
_entity_poly.pdbx_seq_one_letter_code
_entity_poly.pdbx_strand_id
1 'polypeptide(L)'
;MDTRAKIVSSAEARSRIPAAAVVAAGYFDPLLAVHSRRLAAARGQAGFLAVIVTDPPRPILPARARAELVAALRVVDLVVLDGPQAPEPAFDFREQDAAGSSEFVQHVHRCQS
;
A
#
# COMPACT_ATOMS: atom_id res chain seq x y z
N MET A 1 13.37 9.63 11.36
CA MET A 1 11.90 9.72 11.47
C MET A 1 11.39 8.30 11.61
N ASP A 2 10.61 8.00 12.65
CA ASP A 2 10.08 6.65 12.87
C ASP A 2 8.96 6.37 11.86
N THR A 3 9.26 5.64 10.79
CA THR A 3 8.29 5.30 9.75
C THR A 3 7.22 4.35 10.25
N ARG A 4 7.46 3.61 11.35
CA ARG A 4 6.46 2.71 11.95
C ARG A 4 5.32 3.46 12.61
N ALA A 5 5.54 4.72 13.02
CA ALA A 5 4.49 5.57 13.58
C ALA A 5 3.35 5.89 12.58
N LYS A 6 3.58 5.68 11.28
CA LYS A 6 2.57 5.83 10.23
C LYS A 6 1.62 4.62 10.14
N ILE A 7 1.97 3.47 10.71
CA ILE A 7 1.19 2.23 10.57
C ILE A 7 0.17 2.15 11.70
N VAL A 8 -1.10 2.01 11.33
CA VAL A 8 -2.23 1.94 12.28
C VAL A 8 -3.19 0.82 11.91
N SER A 9 -3.99 0.39 12.89
CA SER A 9 -5.11 -0.53 12.64
C SER A 9 -6.24 0.16 11.86
N SER A 10 -7.10 -0.64 11.23
CA SER A 10 -8.34 -0.14 10.59
C SER A 10 -9.25 0.62 11.56
N ALA A 11 -9.31 0.21 12.83
CA ALA A 11 -10.06 0.90 13.88
C ALA A 11 -9.54 2.32 14.16
N GLU A 12 -8.22 2.47 14.26
CA GLU A 12 -7.56 3.75 14.53
C GLU A 12 -7.56 4.69 13.31
N ALA A 13 -7.66 4.13 12.11
CA ALA A 13 -7.61 4.89 10.86
C ALA A 13 -8.71 5.97 10.81
N ARG A 14 -9.91 5.66 11.33
CA ARG A 14 -11.07 6.55 11.24
C ARG A 14 -10.86 7.90 11.92
N SER A 15 -10.10 7.96 13.01
CA SER A 15 -9.81 9.20 13.73
C SER A 15 -8.58 9.93 13.19
N ARG A 16 -7.73 9.25 12.42
CA ARG A 16 -6.47 9.80 11.92
C ARG A 16 -6.50 10.26 10.47
N ILE A 17 -7.45 9.76 9.67
CA ILE A 17 -7.60 10.15 8.26
C ILE A 17 -8.46 11.42 8.19
N PRO A 18 -7.91 12.54 7.70
CA PRO A 18 -8.70 13.75 7.45
C PRO A 18 -9.79 13.49 6.40
N ALA A 19 -10.92 14.19 6.48
CA ALA A 19 -12.02 14.04 5.52
C ALA A 19 -11.62 14.33 4.05
N ALA A 20 -10.62 15.20 3.85
CA ALA A 20 -10.10 15.55 2.52
C ALA A 20 -8.93 14.65 2.06
N ALA A 21 -8.62 13.58 2.79
CA ALA A 21 -7.57 12.66 2.40
C ALA A 21 -7.99 11.77 1.23
N VAL A 22 -7.02 11.36 0.43
CA VAL A 22 -7.19 10.26 -0.52
C VAL A 22 -6.82 8.96 0.16
N VAL A 23 -7.65 7.95 -0.05
CA VAL A 23 -7.42 6.59 0.42
C VAL A 23 -7.15 5.69 -0.79
N ALA A 24 -6.03 4.97 -0.76
CA ALA A 24 -5.70 3.96 -1.77
C ALA A 24 -5.59 2.57 -1.13
N ALA A 25 -5.92 1.51 -1.84
CA ALA A 25 -5.75 0.13 -1.40
C ALA A 25 -4.88 -0.66 -2.38
N GLY A 26 -4.05 -1.57 -1.86
CA GLY A 26 -3.20 -2.43 -2.68
C GLY A 26 -2.51 -3.53 -1.87
N TYR A 27 -1.91 -4.47 -2.59
CA TYR A 27 -1.13 -5.55 -2.00
C TYR A 27 0.33 -5.14 -1.81
N PHE A 28 0.95 -4.40 -2.73
CA PHE A 28 2.36 -4.01 -2.60
C PHE A 28 3.30 -5.19 -2.31
N ASP A 29 3.07 -6.33 -2.96
CA ASP A 29 3.76 -7.59 -2.70
C ASP A 29 4.40 -8.20 -3.96
N PRO A 30 5.64 -7.84 -4.32
CA PRO A 30 6.54 -6.92 -3.62
C PRO A 30 6.23 -5.45 -3.93
N LEU A 31 6.80 -4.52 -3.15
CA LEU A 31 6.69 -3.08 -3.44
C LEU A 31 7.60 -2.70 -4.62
N LEU A 32 6.99 -2.50 -5.79
CA LEU A 32 7.68 -2.08 -7.02
C LEU A 32 7.68 -0.56 -7.22
N ALA A 33 8.61 -0.08 -8.04
CA ALA A 33 8.71 1.34 -8.40
C ALA A 33 7.45 1.89 -9.11
N VAL A 34 6.66 1.03 -9.75
CA VAL A 34 5.37 1.44 -10.32
C VAL A 34 4.36 1.82 -9.23
N HIS A 35 4.37 1.14 -8.07
CA HIS A 35 3.50 1.46 -6.95
C HIS A 35 3.82 2.85 -6.39
N SER A 36 5.10 3.18 -6.19
CA SER A 36 5.49 4.50 -5.68
C SER A 36 5.07 5.64 -6.61
N ARG A 37 5.15 5.45 -7.93
CA ARG A 37 4.64 6.42 -8.91
C ARG A 37 3.12 6.59 -8.85
N ARG A 38 2.37 5.49 -8.74
CA ARG A 38 0.89 5.54 -8.60
C ARG A 38 0.46 6.23 -7.32
N LEU A 39 1.12 5.91 -6.20
CA LEU A 39 0.85 6.55 -4.91
C LEU A 39 1.21 8.04 -4.94
N ALA A 40 2.29 8.43 -5.61
CA ALA A 40 2.63 9.84 -5.81
C ALA A 40 1.57 10.60 -6.62
N ALA A 41 1.04 9.97 -7.68
CA ALA A 41 -0.06 10.54 -8.46
C ALA A 41 -1.34 10.69 -7.63
N ALA A 42 -1.71 9.68 -6.84
CA ALA A 42 -2.85 9.74 -5.91
C ALA A 42 -2.66 10.85 -4.86
N ARG A 43 -1.45 10.98 -4.29
CA ARG A 43 -1.09 12.07 -3.38
C ARG A 43 -1.23 13.44 -4.03
N GLY A 44 -0.97 13.58 -5.33
CA GLY A 44 -1.15 14.84 -6.04
C GLY A 44 -2.59 15.37 -6.05
N GLN A 45 -3.58 14.48 -5.84
CA GLN A 45 -4.99 14.88 -5.80
C GLN A 45 -5.44 15.43 -4.44
N ALA A 46 -4.65 15.24 -3.38
CA ALA A 46 -5.02 15.67 -2.04
C ALA A 46 -3.83 16.02 -1.14
N GLY A 47 -4.09 16.83 -0.12
CA GLY A 47 -3.12 17.21 0.91
C GLY A 47 -2.70 16.07 1.86
N PHE A 48 -3.25 14.86 1.74
CA PHE A 48 -2.94 13.70 2.59
C PHE A 48 -3.24 12.38 1.87
N LEU A 49 -2.37 11.38 1.97
CA LEU A 49 -2.58 10.02 1.44
C LEU A 49 -2.52 8.96 2.56
N ALA A 50 -3.62 8.23 2.71
CA ALA A 50 -3.69 7.00 3.47
C ALA A 50 -3.66 5.79 2.53
N VAL A 51 -2.90 4.76 2.90
CA VAL A 51 -2.77 3.52 2.11
C VAL A 51 -3.19 2.32 2.93
N ILE A 52 -4.16 1.56 2.43
CA ILE A 52 -4.60 0.29 3.00
C ILE A 52 -3.76 -0.82 2.39
N VAL A 53 -3.12 -1.62 3.24
CA VAL A 53 -2.36 -2.80 2.83
C VAL A 53 -3.23 -4.03 3.05
N THR A 54 -3.75 -4.58 1.96
CA THR A 54 -4.64 -5.75 1.95
C THR A 54 -3.84 -7.03 1.70
N ASP A 55 -4.39 -8.21 2.00
CA ASP A 55 -3.70 -9.48 1.75
C ASP A 55 -3.94 -10.01 0.32
N PRO A 56 -2.87 -10.29 -0.46
CA PRO A 56 -3.01 -11.00 -1.73
C PRO A 56 -3.34 -12.49 -1.49
N PRO A 57 -3.88 -13.21 -2.48
CA PRO A 57 -4.19 -14.64 -2.34
C PRO A 57 -2.98 -15.54 -2.03
N ARG A 58 -1.78 -15.13 -2.46
CA ARG A 58 -0.52 -15.87 -2.25
C ARG A 58 0.59 -14.87 -1.89
N PRO A 59 0.72 -14.48 -0.61
CA PRO A 59 1.69 -13.47 -0.21
C PRO A 59 3.13 -14.00 -0.27
N ILE A 60 4.01 -13.21 -0.88
CA ILE A 60 5.48 -13.39 -0.86
C ILE A 60 6.02 -12.78 0.44
N LEU A 61 5.49 -11.62 0.86
CA LEU A 61 5.88 -10.91 2.07
C LEU A 61 4.75 -10.87 3.11
N PRO A 62 5.06 -11.01 4.42
CA PRO A 62 4.09 -10.80 5.48
C PRO A 62 3.45 -9.40 5.41
N ALA A 63 2.16 -9.29 5.76
CA ALA A 63 1.42 -8.02 5.74
C ALA A 63 2.15 -6.88 6.46
N ARG A 64 2.77 -7.17 7.62
CA ARG A 64 3.56 -6.19 8.37
C ARG A 64 4.77 -5.68 7.60
N ALA A 65 5.49 -6.56 6.90
CA ALA A 65 6.66 -6.16 6.11
C ALA A 65 6.24 -5.25 4.95
N ARG A 66 5.13 -5.59 4.27
CA ARG A 66 4.55 -4.75 3.19
C ARG A 66 4.13 -3.38 3.71
N ALA A 67 3.50 -3.33 4.89
CA ALA A 67 3.13 -2.08 5.55
C ALA A 67 4.36 -1.23 5.90
N GLU A 68 5.45 -1.82 6.38
CA GLU A 68 6.70 -1.09 6.66
C GLU A 68 7.35 -0.54 5.38
N LEU A 69 7.35 -1.30 4.28
CA LEU A 69 7.83 -0.83 2.98
C LEU A 69 7.01 0.35 2.46
N VAL A 70 5.67 0.26 2.53
CA VAL A 70 4.78 1.36 2.12
C VAL A 70 4.95 2.58 3.03
N ALA A 71 5.08 2.40 4.34
CA ALA A 71 5.27 3.49 5.30
C ALA A 71 6.60 4.25 5.10
N ALA A 72 7.62 3.56 4.58
CA ALA A 72 8.90 4.17 4.23
C ALA A 72 8.79 5.14 3.05
N LEU A 73 7.74 5.07 2.23
CA LEU A 73 7.53 6.02 1.14
C LEU A 73 7.22 7.41 1.68
N ARG A 74 7.94 8.42 1.17
CA ARG A 74 7.75 9.82 1.58
C ARG A 74 6.38 10.37 1.21
N VAL A 75 5.77 9.86 0.14
CA VAL A 75 4.45 10.30 -0.35
C VAL A 75 3.28 9.74 0.47
N VAL A 76 3.54 8.77 1.35
CA VAL A 76 2.51 8.13 2.18
C VAL A 76 2.54 8.76 3.57
N ASP A 77 1.39 9.28 4.00
CA ASP A 77 1.23 9.93 5.31
C ASP A 77 0.77 8.93 6.38
N LEU A 78 -0.10 7.97 6.00
CA LEU A 78 -0.63 6.95 6.89
C LEU A 78 -0.74 5.59 6.18
N VAL A 79 -0.42 4.51 6.89
CA VAL A 79 -0.62 3.13 6.43
C VAL A 79 -1.62 2.45 7.34
N VAL A 80 -2.64 1.86 6.74
CA VAL A 80 -3.72 1.18 7.44
C VAL A 80 -3.57 -0.31 7.18
N LEU A 81 -3.51 -1.10 8.25
CA LEU A 81 -3.67 -2.54 8.15
C LEU A 81 -5.13 -2.85 7.85
N ASP A 82 -5.36 -3.72 6.86
CA ASP A 82 -6.70 -4.14 6.47
C ASP A 82 -7.49 -4.73 7.65
N GLY A 83 -8.81 -4.61 7.58
CA GLY A 83 -9.71 -5.08 8.62
C GLY A 83 -11.14 -4.53 8.47
N PRO A 84 -12.06 -4.93 9.36
CA PRO A 84 -13.50 -4.70 9.18
C PRO A 84 -13.91 -3.22 9.22
N GLN A 85 -13.04 -2.34 9.72
CA GLN A 85 -13.27 -0.91 9.82
C GLN A 85 -12.43 -0.11 8.82
N ALA A 86 -11.85 -0.79 7.83
CA ALA A 86 -11.05 -0.12 6.81
C ALA A 86 -11.91 0.90 6.05
N PRO A 87 -11.40 2.11 5.79
CA PRO A 87 -12.12 3.10 5.01
C PRO A 87 -12.27 2.64 3.56
N GLU A 88 -13.33 3.09 2.89
CA GLU A 88 -13.52 2.83 1.46
C GLU A 88 -12.40 3.51 0.64
N PRO A 89 -11.68 2.77 -0.22
CA PRO A 89 -10.63 3.35 -1.04
C PRO A 89 -11.20 4.12 -2.23
N ALA A 90 -10.65 5.30 -2.48
CA ALA A 90 -10.88 6.04 -3.72
C ALA A 90 -10.08 5.44 -4.90
N PHE A 91 -8.95 4.79 -4.61
CA PHE A 91 -8.13 4.09 -5.59
C PHE A 91 -7.90 2.64 -5.18
N ASP A 92 -8.25 1.73 -6.07
CA ASP A 92 -8.00 0.31 -5.90
C ASP A 92 -6.92 -0.16 -6.87
N PHE A 93 -5.79 -0.64 -6.32
CA PHE A 93 -4.65 -1.14 -7.07
C PHE A 93 -4.49 -2.67 -6.99
N ARG A 94 -5.41 -3.38 -6.34
CA ARG A 94 -5.27 -4.82 -6.04
C ARG A 94 -5.06 -5.67 -7.30
N GLU A 95 -5.83 -5.42 -8.35
CA GLU A 95 -5.72 -6.16 -9.61
C GLU A 95 -4.38 -5.91 -10.31
N GLN A 96 -3.94 -4.66 -10.33
CA GLN A 96 -2.70 -4.25 -10.97
C GLN A 96 -1.47 -4.74 -10.20
N ASP A 97 -1.57 -4.84 -8.88
CA ASP A 97 -0.52 -5.41 -8.04
C ASP A 97 -0.39 -6.92 -8.30
N ALA A 98 -1.51 -7.66 -8.36
CA ALA A 98 -1.49 -9.10 -8.66
C ALA A 98 -0.85 -9.43 -10.02
N ALA A 99 -1.12 -8.60 -11.04
CA ALA A 99 -0.48 -8.70 -12.34
C ALA A 99 1.03 -8.42 -12.25
N GLY A 100 1.42 -7.31 -11.61
CA GLY A 100 2.82 -6.91 -11.47
C GLY A 100 3.67 -7.91 -10.67
N SER A 101 3.11 -8.50 -9.60
CA SER A 101 3.79 -9.55 -8.82
C SER A 101 4.11 -10.77 -9.66
N SER A 102 3.17 -11.21 -10.49
CA SER A 102 3.34 -12.39 -11.34
C SER A 102 4.41 -12.15 -12.41
N GLU A 103 4.40 -10.98 -13.05
CA GLU A 103 5.43 -10.59 -14.03
C GLU A 103 6.81 -10.48 -13.38
N PHE A 104 6.90 -9.90 -12.19
CA PHE A 104 8.15 -9.76 -11.45
C PHE A 104 8.74 -11.13 -11.09
N VAL A 105 7.94 -12.04 -10.55
CA VAL A 105 8.35 -13.41 -10.22
C VAL A 105 8.85 -14.13 -11.48
N GLN A 106 8.13 -14.05 -12.60
CA GLN A 106 8.57 -14.64 -13.87
C GLN A 106 9.87 -14.02 -14.41
N HIS A 107 10.08 -12.72 -14.21
CA HIS A 107 11.32 -12.06 -14.60
C HIS A 107 12.50 -12.55 -13.75
N VAL A 108 12.34 -12.62 -12.43
CA VAL A 108 13.37 -13.10 -11.51
C VAL A 108 13.76 -14.55 -11.83
N HIS A 109 12.79 -15.43 -12.09
CA HIS A 109 13.08 -16.82 -12.48
C HIS A 109 13.91 -16.92 -13.77
N ARG A 110 13.69 -16.04 -14.75
CA ARG A 110 14.48 -15.99 -16.00
C ARG A 110 15.92 -15.53 -15.78
N CYS A 111 16.18 -14.67 -14.80
CA CYS A 111 17.53 -14.17 -14.52
C CYS A 111 18.36 -15.11 -13.65
N GLN A 112 17.74 -16.13 -13.02
CA GLN A 112 18.41 -17.09 -12.14
C GLN A 112 18.74 -18.44 -12.81
N SER A 113 18.42 -18.59 -14.10
CA SER A 113 18.78 -19.76 -14.91
C SER A 113 19.98 -19.45 -15.80
#